data_AF-A0AAD7IRM0-F1
#
_entry.id   AF-A0AAD7IRM0-F1
#
_cell.length_a   1.000
_cell.length_b   1.000
_cell.length_c   1.000
_cell.angle_alpha   90.00
_cell.angle_beta   90.00
_cell.angle_gamma   90.00
#
_symmetry.space_group_name_H-M   'P 1'
#
loop_
_entity.id
_entity.type
_entity.pdbx_description
1 polymer ?
#
loop_
_entity_poly.entity_id
_entity_poly.type
_entity_poly.pdbx_seq_one_letter_code
_entity_poly.pdbx_strand_id
1 'polypeptide(L)'
;MDQHYKLLRADEEIVRLNVEICHFVTYMVNEEAFLICEEGRLLEEGMAELASQVCRARMEQARFTTVHMTRLVKLSKVPGFTGNILAGTSLCCGRHTPVARDRDVEMCPPSPSHLLEDVGVAPVADGDEEEGDESEDGDGTLADAFINILRMSGDNAADTEER
;
A
#
# COMPACT_ATOMS: atom_id res chain seq x y z
N MET A 1 -32.71 -20.99 -14.09
CA MET A 1 -31.59 -20.42 -14.87
C MET A 1 -30.78 -21.61 -15.38
N ASP A 2 -30.89 -21.91 -16.67
CA ASP A 2 -30.29 -23.11 -17.27
C ASP A 2 -28.77 -23.00 -17.39
N GLN A 3 -28.09 -24.14 -17.41
CA GLN A 3 -26.62 -24.25 -17.50
C GLN A 3 -26.05 -23.45 -18.67
N HIS A 4 -26.75 -23.45 -19.81
CA HIS A 4 -26.38 -22.71 -21.01
C HIS A 4 -26.18 -21.21 -20.75
N TYR A 5 -27.13 -20.56 -20.06
CA TYR A 5 -27.03 -19.13 -19.77
C TYR A 5 -25.95 -18.80 -18.73
N LYS A 6 -25.68 -19.72 -17.80
CA LYS A 6 -24.58 -19.56 -16.84
C LYS A 6 -23.22 -19.55 -17.53
N LEU A 7 -23.03 -20.43 -18.51
CA LEU A 7 -21.80 -20.48 -19.31
C LEU A 7 -21.61 -19.20 -20.12
N LEU A 8 -22.65 -18.75 -20.84
CA LEU A 8 -22.59 -17.48 -21.58
C LEU A 8 -22.24 -16.29 -20.68
N ARG A 9 -22.84 -16.23 -19.48
CA ARG A 9 -22.53 -15.17 -18.52
C ARG A 9 -21.14 -15.28 -17.92
N ALA A 10 -20.60 -16.48 -17.75
CA ALA A 10 -19.25 -16.67 -17.25
C ALA A 10 -18.21 -16.08 -18.22
N ASP A 11 -18.40 -16.28 -19.53
CA ASP A 11 -17.49 -15.74 -20.55
C ASP A 11 -17.48 -14.20 -20.56
N GLU A 12 -18.67 -13.57 -20.48
CA GLU A 12 -18.78 -12.11 -20.34
C GLU A 12 -18.11 -11.60 -19.06
N GLU A 13 -18.31 -12.33 -17.96
CA GLU A 13 -17.80 -11.95 -16.65
C GLU A 13 -16.27 -12.02 -16.58
N ILE A 14 -15.65 -13.00 -17.24
CA ILE A 14 -14.18 -13.09 -17.34
C ILE A 14 -13.62 -11.84 -18.00
N VAL A 15 -14.22 -11.39 -19.11
CA VAL A 15 -13.77 -10.18 -19.82
C VAL A 15 -13.90 -8.94 -18.92
N ARG A 16 -15.02 -8.83 -18.19
CA ARG A 16 -15.24 -7.73 -17.26
C ARG A 16 -14.21 -7.72 -16.12
N LEU A 17 -14.00 -8.87 -15.49
CA LEU A 17 -13.08 -9.00 -14.36
C LEU A 17 -11.62 -8.74 -14.77
N ASN A 18 -11.22 -9.08 -15.98
CA ASN A 18 -9.88 -8.76 -16.48
C ASN A 18 -9.59 -7.25 -16.48
N VAL A 19 -10.59 -6.43 -16.82
CA VAL A 19 -10.47 -4.95 -16.74
C VAL A 19 -10.44 -4.50 -15.29
N GLU A 20 -11.33 -5.06 -14.46
CA GLU A 20 -11.44 -4.66 -13.05
C GLU A 20 -10.20 -5.02 -12.23
N ILE A 21 -9.53 -6.15 -12.52
CA ILE A 21 -8.27 -6.52 -11.87
C ILE A 21 -7.21 -5.43 -12.10
N CYS A 22 -7.10 -4.93 -13.33
CA CYS A 22 -6.15 -3.85 -13.66
C CYS A 22 -6.49 -2.56 -12.89
N HIS A 23 -7.76 -2.15 -12.89
CA HIS A 23 -8.19 -0.98 -12.12
C HIS A 23 -7.94 -1.13 -10.62
N PHE A 24 -8.19 -2.32 -10.07
CA PHE A 24 -7.98 -2.60 -8.67
C PHE A 24 -6.49 -2.52 -8.28
N VAL A 25 -5.59 -3.05 -9.11
CA VAL A 25 -4.14 -2.91 -8.89
C VAL A 25 -3.72 -1.45 -8.99
N THR A 26 -4.19 -0.72 -9.99
CA THR A 26 -3.94 0.73 -10.12
C THR A 26 -4.42 1.50 -8.90
N TYR A 27 -5.59 1.18 -8.37
CA TYR A 27 -6.12 1.80 -7.16
C TYR A 27 -5.19 1.56 -5.96
N MET A 28 -4.77 0.32 -5.71
CA MET A 28 -3.90 -0.01 -4.57
C MET A 28 -2.59 0.79 -4.61
N VAL A 29 -1.95 0.88 -5.78
CA VAL A 29 -0.69 1.63 -5.97
C VAL A 29 -0.89 3.13 -5.77
N ASN A 30 -1.95 3.70 -6.34
CA ASN A 30 -2.20 5.14 -6.22
C ASN A 30 -2.56 5.53 -4.79
N GLU A 31 -3.36 4.71 -4.12
CA GLU A 31 -3.80 4.97 -2.76
C GLU A 31 -2.61 4.89 -1.79
N GLU A 32 -1.72 3.91 -1.95
CA GLU A 32 -0.47 3.84 -1.18
C GLU A 32 0.39 5.09 -1.39
N ALA A 33 0.58 5.52 -2.64
CA ALA A 33 1.33 6.75 -2.94
C ALA A 33 0.67 7.99 -2.33
N PHE A 34 -0.66 8.09 -2.40
CA PHE A 34 -1.40 9.19 -1.79
C PHE A 34 -1.19 9.25 -0.28
N LEU A 35 -1.31 8.12 0.43
CA LEU A 35 -1.15 8.09 1.87
C LEU A 35 0.29 8.47 2.30
N ILE A 36 1.31 8.07 1.54
CA ILE A 36 2.70 8.48 1.80
C ILE A 36 2.86 10.00 1.64
N CYS A 37 2.33 10.55 0.55
CA CYS A 37 2.40 12.00 0.31
C CYS A 37 1.64 12.78 1.39
N GLU A 38 0.47 12.32 1.79
CA GLU A 38 -0.36 12.97 2.78
C GLU A 38 0.24 12.89 4.19
N GLU A 39 0.84 11.74 4.56
CA GLU A 39 1.61 11.58 5.80
C GLU A 39 2.74 12.61 5.87
N GLY A 40 3.54 12.74 4.80
CA GLY A 40 4.62 13.72 4.71
C GLY A 40 4.13 15.17 4.82
N ARG A 41 3.07 15.51 4.08
CA ARG A 41 2.47 16.85 4.12
C ARG A 41 1.99 17.23 5.53
N LEU A 42 1.36 16.31 6.24
CA LEU A 42 0.86 16.55 7.60
C LEU A 42 2.00 16.74 8.61
N LEU A 43 3.12 16.03 8.43
CA LEU A 43 4.31 16.23 9.26
C LEU A 43 4.92 17.62 9.04
N GLU A 44 5.00 18.08 7.78
CA GLU A 44 5.47 19.43 7.44
C GLU A 44 4.58 20.53 8.04
N GLU A 45 3.26 20.27 8.16
CA GLU A 45 2.30 21.18 8.79
C GLU A 45 2.27 21.12 10.32
N GLY A 46 3.11 20.28 10.95
CA GLY A 46 3.17 20.11 12.40
C GLY A 46 1.99 19.33 12.99
N MET A 47 1.20 18.65 12.16
CA MET A 47 0.01 17.87 12.56
C MET A 47 0.37 16.42 12.89
N ALA A 48 1.27 16.22 13.86
CA ALA A 48 1.86 14.90 14.16
C ALA A 48 0.82 13.81 14.53
N GLU A 49 -0.24 14.17 15.26
CA GLU A 49 -1.29 13.20 15.63
C GLU A 49 -2.05 12.69 14.40
N LEU A 50 -2.35 13.57 13.45
CA LEU A 50 -3.06 13.19 12.23
C LEU A 50 -2.14 12.39 11.29
N ALA A 51 -0.87 12.78 11.18
CA ALA A 51 0.12 12.00 10.44
C ALA A 51 0.25 10.57 10.99
N SER A 52 0.24 10.40 12.32
CA SER A 52 0.25 9.07 12.95
C SER A 52 -1.00 8.25 12.59
N GLN A 53 -2.18 8.87 12.51
CA GLN A 53 -3.40 8.19 12.07
C GLN A 53 -3.33 7.75 10.61
N VAL A 54 -2.81 8.60 9.72
CA VAL A 54 -2.58 8.27 8.30
C VAL A 54 -1.56 7.14 8.16
N CYS A 55 -0.48 7.19 8.93
CA CYS A 55 0.53 6.13 8.97
C CYS A 55 -0.09 4.77 9.35
N ARG A 56 -0.93 4.74 10.39
CA ARG A 56 -1.65 3.52 10.80
C ARG A 56 -2.58 3.00 9.71
N ALA A 57 -3.32 3.89 9.05
CA ALA A 57 -4.19 3.51 7.93
C ALA A 57 -3.37 2.92 6.77
N ARG A 58 -2.23 3.54 6.43
CA ARG A 58 -1.30 3.05 5.41
C ARG A 58 -0.76 1.66 5.74
N MET A 59 -0.33 1.42 6.98
CA MET A 59 0.15 0.10 7.42
C MET A 59 -0.94 -0.97 7.28
N GLU A 60 -2.17 -0.66 7.67
CA GLU A 60 -3.29 -1.60 7.53
C GLU A 60 -3.60 -1.88 6.06
N GLN A 61 -3.61 -0.85 5.22
CA GLN A 61 -3.78 -1.00 3.78
C GLN A 61 -2.66 -1.86 3.14
N ALA A 62 -1.40 -1.65 3.53
CA ALA A 62 -0.27 -2.43 3.00
C ALA A 62 -0.43 -3.94 3.27
N ARG A 63 -1.01 -4.32 4.42
CA ARG A 63 -1.34 -5.72 4.73
C ARG A 63 -2.36 -6.27 3.74
N PHE A 64 -3.44 -5.54 3.48
CA PHE A 64 -4.45 -5.94 2.50
C PHE A 64 -3.86 -6.02 1.09
N THR A 65 -3.11 -5.00 0.66
CA THR A 65 -2.44 -4.97 -0.65
C THR A 65 -1.55 -6.20 -0.84
N THR A 66 -0.77 -6.57 0.18
CA THR A 66 0.11 -7.76 0.12
C THR A 66 -0.69 -9.05 -0.09
N VAL A 67 -1.79 -9.22 0.65
CA VAL A 67 -2.68 -10.39 0.50
C VAL A 67 -3.32 -10.42 -0.89
N HIS A 68 -3.80 -9.28 -1.38
CA HIS A 68 -4.42 -9.17 -2.70
C HIS A 68 -3.42 -9.45 -3.82
N MET A 69 -2.23 -8.86 -3.79
CA MET A 69 -1.18 -9.10 -4.78
C MET A 69 -0.75 -10.56 -4.80
N THR A 70 -0.59 -11.19 -3.63
CA THR A 70 -0.29 -12.63 -3.54
C THR A 70 -1.37 -13.48 -4.23
N ARG A 71 -2.65 -13.14 -4.03
CA ARG A 71 -3.77 -13.85 -4.67
C ARG A 71 -3.82 -13.60 -6.17
N LEU A 72 -3.57 -12.38 -6.63
CA LEU A 72 -3.53 -12.03 -8.04
C LEU A 72 -2.38 -12.72 -8.78
N VAL A 73 -1.21 -12.85 -8.16
CA VAL A 73 -0.07 -13.61 -8.70
C VAL A 73 -0.40 -15.11 -8.79
N LYS A 74 -1.16 -15.65 -7.83
CA LYS A 74 -1.64 -17.04 -7.92
C LYS A 74 -2.67 -17.19 -9.04
N LEU A 75 -3.60 -16.23 -9.17
CA LEU A 75 -4.61 -16.21 -10.23
C LEU A 75 -3.98 -16.12 -11.62
N SER A 76 -2.93 -15.32 -11.79
CA SER A 76 -2.25 -15.14 -13.08
C SER A 76 -1.54 -16.41 -13.56
N LYS A 77 -1.33 -17.40 -12.68
CA LYS A 77 -0.74 -18.70 -13.00
C LYS A 77 -1.78 -19.76 -13.40
N VAL A 78 -3.07 -19.45 -13.28
CA VAL A 78 -4.15 -20.39 -13.64
C VAL A 78 -4.22 -20.52 -15.17
N PRO A 79 -4.28 -21.75 -15.73
CA PRO A 79 -4.43 -21.95 -17.17
C PRO A 79 -5.68 -21.24 -17.70
N GLY A 80 -5.52 -20.48 -18.79
CA GLY A 80 -6.61 -19.71 -19.39
C GLY A 80 -6.82 -18.31 -18.80
N PHE A 81 -5.99 -17.88 -17.85
CA PHE A 81 -5.98 -16.47 -17.43
C PHE A 81 -5.54 -15.56 -18.59
N THR A 82 -6.33 -14.53 -18.86
CA THR A 82 -6.11 -13.57 -19.95
C THR A 82 -6.05 -12.12 -19.47
N GLY A 83 -6.18 -11.90 -18.17
CA GLY A 83 -6.15 -10.57 -17.56
C GLY A 83 -4.75 -9.99 -17.41
N ASN A 84 -4.67 -8.78 -16.88
CA ASN A 84 -3.43 -8.10 -16.56
C ASN A 84 -3.42 -7.70 -15.08
N ILE A 85 -2.37 -8.10 -14.36
CA ILE A 85 -2.17 -7.77 -12.93
C ILE A 85 -1.19 -6.62 -12.72
N LEU A 86 -0.70 -5.99 -13.79
CA LEU A 86 0.15 -4.81 -13.72
C LEU A 86 -0.72 -3.56 -13.51
N ALA A 87 -0.19 -2.61 -12.74
CA ALA A 87 -0.82 -1.31 -12.58
C ALA A 87 -0.86 -0.58 -13.93
N GLY A 88 -2.06 -0.14 -14.33
CA GLY A 88 -2.25 0.83 -15.40
C GLY A 88 -2.01 2.27 -14.92
N THR A 89 -2.03 3.21 -15.86
CA THR A 89 -1.90 4.65 -15.58
C THR A 89 -3.25 5.24 -15.16
N SER A 90 -3.29 5.91 -14.02
CA SER A 90 -4.48 6.64 -13.58
C SER A 90 -4.55 8.02 -14.23
N LEU A 91 -5.75 8.42 -14.66
CA LEU A 91 -6.01 9.77 -15.17
C LEU A 91 -6.15 10.79 -14.02
N CYS A 92 -6.19 10.33 -12.78
CA CYS A 92 -6.60 11.11 -11.61
C CYS A 92 -5.44 11.77 -10.85
N CYS A 93 -4.30 12.05 -11.50
CA CYS A 93 -3.13 12.69 -10.89
C CYS A 93 -3.39 14.09 -10.26
N GLY A 94 -4.63 14.59 -10.27
CA GLY A 94 -5.00 15.91 -9.75
C GLY A 94 -5.92 15.94 -8.52
N ARG A 95 -6.39 14.80 -7.98
CA ARG A 95 -7.25 14.82 -6.76
C ARG A 95 -6.47 14.76 -5.44
N HIS A 96 -5.22 14.32 -5.51
CA HIS A 96 -4.40 13.92 -4.37
C HIS A 96 -3.04 14.61 -4.34
N THR A 97 -2.72 15.44 -5.34
CA THR A 97 -1.59 16.35 -5.25
C THR A 97 -1.99 17.51 -4.35
N PRO A 98 -1.26 17.78 -3.26
CA PRO A 98 -1.39 19.08 -2.62
C PRO A 98 -0.96 20.08 -3.68
N VAL A 99 -1.92 20.85 -4.19
CA VAL A 99 -1.64 22.03 -4.98
C VAL A 99 -0.67 22.83 -4.14
N ALA A 100 0.60 22.92 -4.58
CA ALA A 100 1.53 23.87 -4.03
C ALA A 100 0.80 25.20 -4.10
N ARG A 101 0.38 25.72 -2.94
CA ARG A 101 -0.22 27.04 -2.90
C ARG A 101 0.84 27.94 -3.47
N ASP A 102 0.58 28.52 -4.64
CA ASP A 102 1.29 29.68 -5.14
C ASP A 102 1.23 30.70 -4.00
N ARG A 103 2.26 30.71 -3.15
CA ARG A 103 2.62 31.91 -2.44
C ARG A 103 3.13 32.79 -3.54
N ASP A 104 2.30 33.74 -3.94
CA ASP A 104 2.73 34.92 -4.68
C ASP A 104 4.03 35.39 -4.04
N VAL A 105 5.15 35.09 -4.69
CA VAL A 105 6.44 35.64 -4.33
C VAL A 105 6.34 37.08 -4.76
N GLU A 106 5.87 37.92 -3.85
CA GLU A 106 5.97 39.36 -3.98
C GLU A 106 7.46 39.68 -4.04
N MET A 107 7.94 39.90 -5.27
CA MET A 107 9.30 40.25 -5.61
C MET A 107 9.72 41.50 -4.84
N CYS A 108 10.41 41.32 -3.72
CA CYS A 108 11.11 42.42 -3.06
C CYS A 108 12.49 42.57 -3.71
N PRO A 109 12.84 43.73 -4.32
CA PRO A 109 14.11 43.91 -5.00
C PRO A 109 15.28 43.93 -3.98
N PRO A 110 16.44 43.35 -4.30
CA PRO A 110 17.56 43.28 -3.36
C PRO A 110 18.27 44.64 -3.29
N SER A 111 18.50 45.13 -2.07
CA SER A 111 19.49 46.19 -1.81
C SER A 111 20.72 45.59 -1.11
N PRO A 112 21.95 46.02 -1.45
CA PRO A 112 23.16 45.27 -1.18
C PRO A 112 23.87 45.67 0.12
N SER A 113 24.73 44.75 0.56
CA SER A 113 25.85 44.91 1.50
C SER A 113 25.53 44.78 2.99
N HIS A 114 26.07 43.73 3.63
CA HIS A 114 27.23 43.81 4.54
C HIS A 114 27.52 42.41 5.12
N LEU A 115 28.68 41.85 4.74
CA LEU A 115 29.83 41.52 5.59
C LEU A 115 29.89 40.06 6.10
N LEU A 116 30.97 39.44 5.64
CA LEU A 116 31.64 38.19 6.01
C LEU A 116 31.52 37.79 7.48
N GLU A 117 31.39 36.49 7.75
CA GLU A 117 32.32 35.77 8.63
C GLU A 117 32.29 34.25 8.34
N ASP A 118 33.51 33.71 8.33
CA ASP A 118 33.95 32.35 8.01
C ASP A 118 34.26 31.62 9.31
N VAL A 119 33.73 30.41 9.53
CA VAL A 119 34.34 29.41 10.43
C VAL A 119 33.97 27.97 10.00
N GLY A 120 34.96 27.24 9.46
CA GLY A 120 35.43 25.97 10.06
C GLY A 120 34.87 24.62 9.54
N VAL A 121 35.64 23.97 8.67
CA VAL A 121 35.65 22.53 8.33
C VAL A 121 36.14 21.69 9.54
N ALA A 122 35.62 20.47 9.83
CA ALA A 122 36.22 19.15 9.51
C ALA A 122 35.47 17.93 10.17
N PRO A 123 35.79 16.66 9.78
CA PRO A 123 34.88 15.50 9.69
C PRO A 123 35.18 14.32 10.67
N VAL A 124 34.62 13.12 10.35
CA VAL A 124 34.77 11.72 10.88
C VAL A 124 33.67 11.24 11.84
N ALA A 125 33.18 9.99 11.83
CA ALA A 125 33.79 8.70 11.47
C ALA A 125 32.77 7.61 11.07
N ASP A 126 33.32 6.60 10.37
CA ASP A 126 32.73 5.32 9.96
C ASP A 126 32.20 4.45 11.11
N GLY A 127 31.26 3.55 10.77
CA GLY A 127 30.80 2.46 11.61
C GLY A 127 29.92 1.48 10.82
N ASP A 128 30.55 0.63 10.00
CA ASP A 128 30.01 -0.66 9.54
C ASP A 128 29.75 -1.57 10.75
N GLU A 129 28.59 -2.24 10.82
CA GLU A 129 28.47 -3.65 11.24
C GLU A 129 27.21 -4.27 10.59
N GLU A 130 27.43 -5.23 9.68
CA GLU A 130 26.40 -6.17 9.18
C GLU A 130 26.15 -7.25 10.23
N GLU A 131 24.89 -7.59 10.49
CA GLU A 131 24.52 -8.87 11.10
C GLU A 131 23.31 -9.42 10.32
N GLY A 132 23.56 -10.50 9.57
CA GLY A 132 22.54 -11.28 8.88
C GLY A 132 21.88 -12.24 9.85
N ASP A 133 20.54 -12.23 9.90
CA ASP A 133 19.76 -13.23 10.63
C ASP A 133 19.11 -14.20 9.64
N GLU A 134 19.59 -15.43 9.65
CA GLU A 134 19.06 -16.55 8.88
C GLU A 134 17.82 -17.13 9.58
N SER A 135 16.63 -16.71 9.17
CA SER A 135 15.39 -17.40 9.59
C SER A 135 15.11 -18.59 8.66
N GLU A 136 15.58 -19.77 9.05
CA GLU A 136 15.04 -21.06 8.58
C GLU A 136 13.63 -21.25 9.15
N ASP A 137 12.60 -21.01 8.34
CA ASP A 137 11.22 -21.39 8.68
C ASP A 137 10.71 -22.52 7.79
N GLY A 138 10.25 -23.56 8.47
CA GLY A 138 10.00 -24.89 7.96
C GLY A 138 8.96 -25.01 6.85
N ASP A 139 9.17 -26.05 6.05
CA ASP A 139 8.23 -26.66 5.12
C ASP A 139 6.93 -27.06 5.82
N GLY A 140 6.01 -26.09 5.93
CA GLY A 140 4.60 -26.31 6.24
C GLY A 140 3.80 -26.18 4.96
N THR A 141 3.09 -27.24 4.56
CA THR A 141 2.33 -27.21 3.31
C THR A 141 1.20 -26.17 3.39
N LEU A 142 0.86 -25.56 2.24
CA LEU A 142 -0.22 -24.55 2.13
C LEU A 142 -1.56 -25.03 2.71
N ALA A 143 -1.78 -26.35 2.73
CA ALA A 143 -2.95 -26.97 3.34
C ALA A 143 -2.97 -26.85 4.88
N ASP A 144 -1.81 -26.95 5.53
CA ASP A 144 -1.69 -26.88 6.99
C ASP A 144 -1.94 -25.46 7.52
N ALA A 145 -1.51 -24.45 6.78
CA ALA A 145 -1.79 -23.04 7.09
C ALA A 145 -3.31 -22.73 7.01
N PHE A 146 -4.01 -23.30 6.01
CA PHE A 146 -5.46 -23.14 5.88
C PHE A 146 -6.24 -23.83 7.02
N ILE A 147 -5.81 -25.03 7.43
CA ILE A 147 -6.46 -25.76 8.53
C ILE A 147 -6.25 -25.04 9.86
N ASN A 148 -5.06 -24.48 10.12
CA ASN A 148 -4.81 -23.73 11.36
C ASN A 148 -5.62 -22.43 11.45
N ILE A 149 -5.76 -21.67 10.36
CA ILE A 149 -6.57 -20.45 10.34
C ILE A 149 -8.05 -20.75 10.59
N LEU A 150 -8.57 -21.84 10.01
CA LEU A 150 -9.95 -22.28 10.24
C LEU A 150 -10.19 -22.78 11.67
N ARG A 151 -9.17 -23.40 12.30
CA ARG A 151 -9.27 -23.95 13.65
C ARG A 151 -9.21 -22.88 14.75
N MET A 152 -8.56 -21.73 14.50
CA MET A 152 -8.51 -20.62 15.48
C MET A 152 -9.76 -19.74 15.50
N SER A 153 -10.66 -19.86 14.52
CA SER A 153 -11.92 -19.09 14.48
C SER A 153 -13.15 -19.90 14.92
N GLY A 154 -12.93 -21.08 15.52
CA GLY A 154 -13.94 -22.12 15.65
C GLY A 154 -14.52 -22.40 17.04
N ASP A 155 -14.18 -21.66 18.10
CA ASP A 155 -14.76 -21.90 19.43
C ASP A 155 -15.24 -20.59 20.07
N ASN A 156 -16.50 -20.24 19.81
CA ASN A 156 -17.26 -19.35 20.68
C ASN A 156 -18.72 -19.83 20.69
N ALA A 157 -19.03 -20.81 21.55
CA ALA A 157 -20.38 -21.13 21.95
C ALA A 157 -20.42 -21.82 23.32
N ALA A 158 -21.02 -21.09 24.27
CA ALA A 158 -21.84 -21.54 25.40
C ALA A 158 -21.20 -22.47 26.46
N ASP A 159 -20.98 -21.94 27.66
CA ASP A 159 -21.91 -22.18 28.78
C ASP A 159 -21.52 -21.31 29.98
N THR A 160 -22.33 -20.28 30.26
CA THR A 160 -22.38 -19.63 31.58
C THR A 160 -23.56 -20.25 32.30
N GLU A 161 -23.29 -21.31 33.05
CA GLU A 161 -24.27 -21.98 33.89
C GLU A 161 -24.47 -21.14 35.17
N GLU A 162 -25.68 -20.58 35.31
CA GLU A 162 -26.14 -19.85 36.49
C GLU A 162 -26.92 -20.83 37.38
N ARG A 163 -26.26 -21.45 38.37
CA ARG A 163 -26.78 -21.66 39.76
C ARG A 163 -25.84 -22.43 40.67
#